data_AF-A0A4Q6B6M5-F1
#
_entry.id   AF-A0A4Q6B6M5-F1
#
_cell.length_a   1.000
_cell.length_b   1.000
_cell.length_c   1.000
_cell.angle_alpha   90.00
_cell.angle_beta   90.00
_cell.angle_gamma   90.00
#
_symmetry.space_group_name_H-M   'P 1'
#
loop_
_entity.id
_entity.type
_entity.pdbx_description
1 polymer ?
#
loop_
_entity_poly.entity_id
_entity_poly.type
_entity_poly.pdbx_seq_one_letter_code
_entity_poly.pdbx_strand_id
1 'polypeptide(L)'
;MALGGLTFNARSGTIVCDMLAGGVALRGEIEWVVRGTPAEIASLMLAVGPLHGLAVGEGSALLRFGNAVGRFSVGPLGTLHVRCGKWSDETFEQLLAELTAIALALPYAADQSAALPHDKALVATDAILMHSFLYARQLVLGELPATIATIVADPHRVFRIERERVPLGLVQHADARTIGRLAAGAEPMVRAPRSTVALALALRGHLPATVDVPRGRNTVDTAENRFVLAFLDELTDVTTRVAALAANKRSNVFWTRVVTSVSSSRNASTK
;
A
#
# COMPACT_ATOMS: atom_id res chain seq x y z
N MET A 1 -14.72 -32.75 2.96
CA MET A 1 -14.93 -33.02 1.52
C MET A 1 -15.53 -31.79 0.89
N ALA A 2 -14.89 -31.21 -0.14
CA ALA A 2 -15.59 -30.68 -1.32
C ALA A 2 -14.59 -30.27 -2.41
N LEU A 3 -14.75 -30.91 -3.57
CA LEU A 3 -14.89 -30.35 -4.92
C LEU A 3 -16.17 -31.00 -5.42
N GLY A 4 -17.31 -30.44 -4.96
CA GLY A 4 -18.63 -31.05 -5.03
C GLY A 4 -18.91 -31.68 -6.39
N GLY A 5 -19.34 -32.94 -6.41
CA GLY A 5 -19.71 -33.71 -7.61
C GLY A 5 -18.63 -33.89 -8.70
N LEU A 6 -17.54 -33.12 -8.67
CA LEU A 6 -16.57 -33.00 -9.74
C LEU A 6 -15.66 -34.22 -9.76
N THR A 7 -15.56 -34.84 -10.93
CA THR A 7 -14.65 -35.94 -11.19
C THR A 7 -13.51 -35.47 -12.09
N PHE A 8 -12.28 -35.68 -11.65
CA PHE A 8 -11.07 -35.26 -12.35
C PHE A 8 -10.37 -36.49 -12.92
N ASN A 9 -10.23 -36.55 -14.24
CA ASN A 9 -9.56 -37.65 -14.91
C ASN A 9 -8.43 -37.10 -15.79
N ALA A 10 -7.22 -37.62 -15.62
CA ALA A 10 -6.13 -37.31 -16.55
C ALA A 10 -6.49 -37.83 -17.95
N ARG A 11 -6.28 -37.02 -18.98
CA ARG A 11 -6.56 -37.40 -20.38
C ARG A 11 -5.71 -38.61 -20.83
N SER A 12 -4.53 -38.80 -20.25
CA SER A 12 -3.59 -39.89 -20.54
C SER A 12 -3.72 -41.13 -19.65
N GLY A 13 -4.76 -41.21 -18.80
CA GLY A 13 -5.32 -42.50 -18.36
C GLY A 13 -4.75 -43.22 -17.13
N THR A 14 -3.76 -42.67 -16.41
CA THR A 14 -3.23 -43.36 -15.20
C THR A 14 -2.94 -42.45 -14.01
N ILE A 15 -3.04 -41.13 -14.18
CA ILE A 15 -2.66 -40.18 -13.14
C ILE A 15 -3.91 -39.72 -12.40
N VAL A 16 -3.94 -40.01 -11.11
CA VAL A 16 -5.01 -39.60 -10.20
C VAL A 16 -4.60 -38.28 -9.55
N CYS A 17 -5.58 -37.43 -9.29
CA CYS A 17 -5.37 -36.19 -8.54
C CYS A 17 -5.18 -36.45 -7.04
N ASP A 18 -4.42 -35.60 -6.36
CA ASP A 18 -4.24 -35.72 -4.91
C ASP A 18 -5.41 -35.05 -4.19
N MET A 19 -6.10 -35.78 -3.32
CA MET A 19 -7.17 -35.19 -2.51
C MET A 19 -6.57 -34.43 -1.32
N LEU A 20 -6.99 -33.18 -1.12
CA LEU A 20 -6.54 -32.33 -0.01
C LEU A 20 -7.73 -31.97 0.90
N ALA A 21 -7.43 -31.55 2.13
CA ALA A 21 -8.45 -31.02 3.03
C ALA A 21 -9.05 -29.73 2.43
N GLY A 22 -10.28 -29.82 1.90
CA GLY A 22 -10.99 -28.69 1.28
C GLY A 22 -10.64 -28.43 -0.19
N GLY A 23 -10.02 -29.39 -0.88
CA GLY A 23 -9.65 -29.21 -2.28
C GLY A 23 -9.05 -30.43 -2.97
N VAL A 24 -8.53 -30.22 -4.18
CA VAL A 24 -7.81 -31.22 -4.99
C VAL A 24 -6.54 -30.60 -5.53
N ALA A 25 -5.46 -31.38 -5.54
CA ALA A 25 -4.22 -31.05 -6.22
C ALA A 25 -4.15 -31.71 -7.60
N LEU A 26 -4.01 -30.88 -8.63
CA LEU A 26 -3.75 -31.28 -10.01
C LEU A 26 -2.29 -31.00 -10.38
N ARG A 27 -1.74 -31.83 -11.24
CA ARG A 27 -0.44 -31.58 -11.87
C ARG A 27 -0.63 -30.72 -13.12
N GLY A 28 0.12 -29.64 -13.22
CA GLY A 28 -0.07 -28.63 -14.25
C GLY A 28 0.27 -29.12 -15.65
N GLU A 29 1.26 -30.02 -15.75
CA GLU A 29 1.76 -30.59 -17.00
C GLU A 29 0.78 -31.57 -17.65
N ILE A 30 -0.27 -31.92 -16.92
CA ILE A 30 -1.26 -32.89 -17.33
C ILE A 30 -2.52 -32.16 -17.77
N GLU A 31 -3.11 -32.67 -18.85
CA GLU A 31 -4.42 -32.25 -19.29
C GLU A 31 -5.49 -33.04 -18.55
N TRP A 32 -6.41 -32.33 -17.90
CA TRP A 32 -7.44 -32.93 -17.07
C TRP A 32 -8.81 -32.78 -17.72
N VAL A 33 -9.55 -33.87 -17.79
CA VAL A 33 -10.96 -33.88 -18.13
C VAL A 33 -11.75 -33.85 -16.83
N VAL A 34 -12.54 -32.80 -16.66
CA VAL A 34 -13.39 -32.61 -15.49
C VAL A 34 -14.84 -32.80 -15.89
N ARG A 35 -15.60 -33.57 -15.10
CA ARG A 35 -17.04 -33.76 -15.29
C ARG A 35 -17.80 -33.43 -14.02
N GLY A 36 -18.98 -32.83 -14.19
CA GLY A 36 -19.88 -32.46 -13.11
C GLY A 36 -21.20 -31.91 -13.64
N THR A 37 -21.99 -31.32 -12.75
CA THR A 37 -23.19 -30.59 -13.15
C THR A 37 -22.83 -29.30 -13.89
N PRO A 38 -23.73 -28.76 -14.74
CA PRO A 38 -23.48 -27.51 -15.45
C PRO A 38 -23.13 -26.33 -14.54
N ALA A 39 -23.77 -26.25 -13.36
CA ALA A 39 -23.48 -25.21 -12.37
C ALA A 39 -22.06 -25.35 -11.77
N GLU A 40 -21.60 -26.58 -11.54
CA GLU A 40 -20.26 -26.84 -11.02
C GLU A 40 -19.19 -26.52 -12.07
N ILE A 41 -19.41 -26.91 -13.32
CA ILE A 41 -18.51 -26.60 -14.44
C ILE A 41 -18.46 -25.09 -14.70
N ALA A 42 -19.59 -24.39 -14.66
CA ALA A 42 -19.61 -22.93 -14.77
C ALA A 42 -18.78 -22.26 -13.66
N SER A 43 -18.94 -22.71 -12.41
CA SER A 43 -18.17 -22.20 -11.26
C SER A 43 -16.67 -22.47 -11.41
N LEU A 44 -16.31 -23.66 -11.87
CA LEU A 44 -14.94 -24.04 -12.18
C LEU A 44 -14.34 -23.14 -13.27
N MET A 45 -15.05 -22.98 -14.39
CA MET A 45 -14.59 -22.17 -15.52
C MET A 45 -14.44 -20.70 -15.15
N LEU A 46 -15.30 -20.16 -14.29
CA LEU A 46 -15.16 -18.82 -13.73
C LEU A 46 -13.86 -18.68 -12.90
N ALA A 47 -13.51 -19.71 -12.13
CA ALA A 47 -12.34 -19.70 -11.26
C ALA A 47 -11.02 -19.87 -12.01
N VAL A 48 -10.94 -20.79 -12.98
CA VAL A 48 -9.71 -21.06 -13.74
C VAL A 48 -9.52 -20.15 -14.95
N GLY A 49 -10.61 -19.58 -15.48
CA GLY A 49 -10.58 -18.67 -16.62
C GLY A 49 -10.29 -19.36 -17.97
N PRO A 50 -10.42 -18.61 -19.09
CA PRO A 50 -10.35 -19.16 -20.45
C PRO A 50 -8.96 -19.63 -20.88
N LEU A 51 -7.90 -19.27 -20.13
CA LEU A 51 -6.55 -19.72 -20.44
C LEU A 51 -6.24 -21.12 -19.95
N HIS A 52 -6.92 -21.53 -18.87
CA HIS A 52 -6.67 -22.83 -18.25
C HIS A 52 -7.83 -23.79 -18.41
N GLY A 53 -9.01 -23.31 -18.78
CA GLY A 53 -10.20 -24.13 -18.99
C GLY A 53 -10.80 -23.93 -20.38
N LEU A 54 -11.25 -25.03 -20.98
CA LEU A 54 -12.10 -25.06 -22.17
C LEU A 54 -13.34 -25.90 -21.86
N ALA A 55 -14.53 -25.32 -21.95
CA ALA A 55 -15.77 -26.09 -21.86
C ALA A 55 -15.92 -26.96 -23.11
N VAL A 56 -16.14 -28.26 -22.93
CA VAL A 56 -16.29 -29.24 -24.03
C VAL A 56 -17.75 -29.70 -24.16
N GLY A 57 -18.59 -29.39 -23.17
CA GLY A 57 -20.04 -29.60 -23.18
C GLY A 57 -20.68 -29.07 -21.90
N GLU A 58 -22.00 -29.27 -21.74
CA GLU A 58 -22.76 -28.72 -20.59
C GLU A 58 -22.32 -29.29 -19.23
N GLY A 59 -21.70 -30.46 -19.19
CA GLY A 59 -21.23 -31.11 -17.96
C GLY A 59 -19.75 -31.49 -17.97
N SER A 60 -18.97 -30.93 -18.89
CA SER A 60 -17.55 -31.28 -19.03
C SER A 60 -16.67 -30.11 -19.44
N ALA A 61 -15.49 -30.07 -18.83
CA ALA A 61 -14.44 -29.11 -19.14
C ALA A 61 -13.09 -29.80 -19.26
N LEU A 62 -12.23 -29.21 -20.06
CA LEU A 62 -10.85 -29.59 -20.25
C LEU A 62 -9.97 -28.54 -19.57
N LEU A 63 -9.11 -28.97 -18.65
CA LEU A 63 -8.16 -28.10 -17.98
C LEU A 63 -6.74 -28.33 -18.47
N ARG A 64 -6.06 -27.24 -18.84
CA ARG A 64 -4.66 -27.20 -19.27
C ARG A 64 -3.91 -26.08 -18.55
N PHE A 65 -3.07 -26.48 -17.62
CA PHE A 65 -2.33 -25.54 -16.78
C PHE A 65 -0.88 -25.31 -17.25
N GLY A 66 -0.28 -26.28 -17.94
CA GLY A 66 1.10 -26.20 -18.41
C GLY A 66 2.07 -26.07 -17.23
N ASN A 67 2.86 -25.00 -17.21
CA ASN A 67 3.80 -24.71 -16.11
C ASN A 67 3.19 -23.84 -15.00
N ALA A 68 1.86 -23.71 -14.95
CA ALA A 68 1.21 -22.95 -13.88
C ALA A 68 1.41 -23.64 -12.52
N VAL A 69 1.64 -22.82 -11.49
CA VAL A 69 1.63 -23.24 -10.07
C VAL A 69 0.74 -22.26 -9.32
N GLY A 70 -0.18 -22.74 -8.49
CA GLY A 70 -1.14 -21.84 -7.86
C GLY A 70 -2.31 -22.51 -7.14
N ARG A 71 -3.17 -21.66 -6.59
CA ARG A 71 -4.42 -22.05 -5.94
C ARG A 71 -5.55 -21.26 -6.59
N PHE A 72 -6.58 -21.95 -7.03
CA PHE A 72 -7.77 -21.37 -7.65
C PHE A 72 -8.96 -21.65 -6.75
N SER A 73 -9.60 -20.59 -6.23
CA SER A 73 -10.80 -20.74 -5.41
C SER A 73 -12.00 -20.94 -6.31
N VAL A 74 -12.67 -22.09 -6.17
CA VAL A 74 -13.88 -22.45 -6.93
C VAL A 74 -15.14 -22.17 -6.09
N GLY A 75 -15.07 -21.12 -5.26
CA GLY A 75 -16.14 -20.71 -4.36
C GLY A 75 -16.55 -21.83 -3.39
N PRO A 76 -17.84 -22.18 -3.28
CA PRO A 76 -18.32 -23.18 -2.32
C PRO A 76 -17.83 -24.60 -2.64
N LEU A 77 -17.33 -24.83 -3.86
CA LEU A 77 -16.81 -26.13 -4.24
C LEU A 77 -15.43 -26.40 -3.64
N GLY A 78 -14.71 -25.40 -3.13
CA GLY A 78 -13.38 -25.59 -2.53
C GLY A 78 -12.25 -25.08 -3.41
N THR A 79 -11.03 -25.55 -3.15
CA THR A 79 -9.80 -25.00 -3.77
C THR A 79 -9.13 -25.99 -4.70
N LEU A 80 -8.79 -25.54 -5.91
CA LEU A 80 -7.95 -26.28 -6.85
C LEU A 80 -6.49 -25.88 -6.64
N HIS A 81 -5.65 -26.82 -6.27
CA HIS A 81 -4.20 -26.61 -6.16
C HIS A 81 -3.54 -27.12 -7.43
N VAL A 82 -2.79 -26.28 -8.13
CA VAL A 82 -2.03 -26.70 -9.32
C VAL A 82 -0.56 -26.73 -8.95
N ARG A 83 0.05 -27.89 -9.10
CA ARG A 83 1.47 -28.14 -8.84
C ARG A 83 2.18 -28.40 -10.16
N CYS A 84 3.37 -27.82 -10.32
CA CYS A 84 4.29 -28.21 -11.40
C CYS A 84 5.31 -29.16 -10.77
N GLY A 85 5.58 -30.31 -11.39
CA GLY A 85 6.58 -31.27 -10.94
C GLY A 85 7.99 -30.67 -10.85
N LYS A 86 8.23 -29.53 -11.49
CA LYS A 86 9.51 -28.80 -11.43
C LYS A 86 9.54 -27.68 -10.38
N TRP A 87 8.39 -27.23 -9.85
CA TRP A 87 8.28 -26.02 -9.03
C TRP A 87 7.24 -26.18 -7.91
N SER A 88 7.69 -26.13 -6.64
CA SER A 88 6.79 -26.03 -5.49
C SER A 88 6.42 -24.57 -5.17
N ASP A 89 5.48 -24.37 -4.23
CA ASP A 89 5.16 -23.03 -3.71
C ASP A 89 6.43 -22.40 -3.06
N GLU A 90 7.21 -23.21 -2.34
CA GLU A 90 8.48 -22.80 -1.74
C GLU A 90 9.53 -22.46 -2.81
N THR A 91 9.64 -23.26 -3.87
CA THR A 91 10.56 -22.98 -5.00
C THR A 91 10.21 -21.65 -5.67
N PHE A 92 8.93 -21.32 -5.79
CA PHE A 92 8.51 -20.06 -6.37
C PHE A 92 8.83 -18.85 -5.47
N GLU A 93 8.55 -18.94 -4.16
CA GLU A 93 8.93 -17.87 -3.23
C GLU A 93 10.45 -17.68 -3.19
N GLN A 94 11.21 -18.77 -3.24
CA GLN A 94 12.66 -18.72 -3.34
C GLN A 94 13.11 -18.06 -4.65
N LEU A 95 12.51 -18.39 -5.79
CA LEU A 95 12.83 -17.73 -7.06
C LEU A 95 12.47 -16.24 -7.02
N LEU A 96 11.34 -15.87 -6.41
CA LEU A 96 10.96 -14.47 -6.27
C LEU A 96 11.97 -13.71 -5.39
N ALA A 97 12.44 -14.34 -4.31
CA ALA A 97 13.49 -13.79 -3.45
C ALA A 97 14.82 -13.65 -4.21
N GLU A 98 15.22 -14.65 -5.00
CA GLU A 98 16.43 -14.61 -5.83
C GLU A 98 16.34 -13.53 -6.92
N LEU A 99 15.20 -13.41 -7.60
CA LEU A 99 14.98 -12.39 -8.62
C LEU A 99 14.99 -10.98 -8.01
N THR A 100 14.48 -10.84 -6.79
CA THR A 100 14.57 -9.60 -6.01
C THR A 100 16.01 -9.31 -5.59
N ALA A 101 16.78 -10.31 -5.16
CA ALA A 101 18.19 -10.16 -4.80
C ALA A 101 19.05 -9.78 -6.01
N ILE A 102 18.79 -10.36 -7.19
CA ILE A 102 19.42 -9.98 -8.46
C ILE A 102 19.03 -8.55 -8.82
N ALA A 103 17.75 -8.18 -8.69
CA ALA A 103 17.28 -6.82 -8.97
C ALA A 103 17.91 -5.78 -8.02
N LEU A 104 18.11 -6.13 -6.75
CA LEU A 104 18.84 -5.36 -5.74
C LEU A 104 20.34 -5.25 -6.05
N ALA A 105 20.92 -6.27 -6.69
CA ALA A 105 22.32 -6.30 -7.10
C ALA A 105 22.58 -5.61 -8.45
N LEU A 106 21.53 -5.24 -9.20
CA LEU A 106 21.67 -4.39 -10.38
C LEU A 106 22.14 -3.01 -9.95
N PRO A 107 23.06 -2.37 -10.69
CA PRO A 107 23.66 -1.09 -10.31
C PRO A 107 22.68 0.06 -10.55
N TYR A 108 21.66 0.17 -9.71
CA TYR A 108 20.93 1.41 -9.48
C TYR A 108 21.58 2.11 -8.30
N ALA A 109 22.80 2.58 -8.53
CA ALA A 109 23.61 3.18 -7.49
C ALA A 109 23.02 4.55 -7.09
N ALA A 110 22.82 4.75 -5.78
CA ALA A 110 22.26 5.98 -5.21
C ALA A 110 23.15 7.23 -5.43
N ASP A 111 24.37 7.04 -5.94
CA ASP A 111 25.32 8.07 -6.34
C ASP A 111 25.18 8.49 -7.82
N GLN A 112 24.44 7.75 -8.64
CA GLN A 112 23.97 8.23 -9.94
C GLN A 112 22.79 9.16 -9.73
N SER A 113 23.12 10.43 -9.52
CA SER A 113 22.16 11.53 -9.57
C SER A 113 21.55 11.59 -10.97
N ALA A 114 20.49 10.83 -11.20
CA ALA A 114 19.51 11.16 -12.21
C ALA A 114 18.80 12.43 -11.70
N ALA A 115 19.40 13.58 -11.98
CA ALA A 115 18.73 14.86 -11.93
C ALA A 115 17.57 14.82 -12.93
N LEU A 116 16.44 14.25 -12.52
CA LEU A 116 15.18 14.35 -13.24
C LEU A 116 14.15 14.83 -12.23
N PRO A 117 13.46 15.96 -12.50
CA PRO A 117 12.27 16.31 -11.75
C PRO A 117 11.33 15.11 -11.89
N HIS A 118 10.80 14.59 -10.77
CA HIS A 118 9.96 13.40 -10.75
C HIS A 118 8.81 13.50 -11.76
N ASP A 119 9.06 13.02 -12.97
CA ASP A 119 8.04 12.85 -13.98
C ASP A 119 7.35 11.53 -13.65
N LYS A 120 6.16 11.64 -13.07
CA LYS A 120 5.31 10.50 -12.71
C LYS A 120 5.03 9.59 -13.92
N ALA A 121 5.27 10.07 -15.15
CA ALA A 121 5.19 9.30 -16.37
C ALA A 121 6.25 8.18 -16.47
N LEU A 122 7.45 8.33 -15.88
CA LEU A 122 8.52 7.32 -15.98
C LEU A 122 8.19 6.03 -15.19
N VAL A 123 7.51 6.17 -14.06
CA VAL A 123 6.97 5.03 -13.28
C VAL A 123 5.85 4.31 -14.04
N ALA A 124 5.32 4.87 -15.13
CA ALA A 124 4.31 4.22 -15.95
C ALA A 124 4.86 3.10 -16.86
N THR A 125 6.18 2.90 -16.89
CA THR A 125 6.76 1.73 -17.57
C THR A 125 6.52 0.49 -16.69
N ASP A 126 5.78 -0.50 -17.20
CA ASP A 126 5.42 -1.74 -16.47
C ASP A 126 6.61 -2.41 -15.76
N ALA A 127 7.80 -2.35 -16.35
CA ALA A 127 9.03 -2.90 -15.78
C ALA A 127 9.53 -2.13 -14.55
N ILE A 128 9.45 -0.80 -14.57
CA ILE A 128 9.84 0.07 -13.45
C ILE A 128 8.83 -0.08 -12.31
N LEU A 129 7.54 -0.09 -12.63
CA LEU A 129 6.48 -0.28 -11.64
C LEU A 129 6.60 -1.63 -10.90
N MET A 130 6.94 -2.70 -11.62
CA MET A 130 7.16 -4.01 -11.02
C MET A 130 8.39 -4.02 -10.11
N HIS A 131 9.48 -3.36 -10.49
CA HIS A 131 10.66 -3.25 -9.62
C HIS A 131 10.34 -2.47 -8.34
N SER A 132 9.71 -1.30 -8.45
CA SER A 132 9.27 -0.53 -7.29
C SER A 132 8.38 -1.34 -6.35
N PHE A 133 7.51 -2.20 -6.91
CA PHE A 133 6.68 -3.10 -6.12
C PHE A 133 7.48 -4.17 -5.36
N LEU A 134 8.47 -4.79 -6.00
CA LEU A 134 9.33 -5.78 -5.34
C LEU A 134 10.11 -5.15 -4.18
N TYR A 135 10.64 -3.94 -4.36
CA TYR A 135 11.26 -3.16 -3.28
C TYR A 135 10.27 -2.85 -2.15
N ALA A 136 9.09 -2.32 -2.49
CA ALA A 136 8.04 -2.02 -1.52
C ALA A 136 7.67 -3.26 -0.71
N ARG A 137 7.50 -4.42 -1.36
CA ARG A 137 7.20 -5.69 -0.70
C ARG A 137 8.30 -6.08 0.28
N GLN A 138 9.57 -6.01 -0.13
CA GLN A 138 10.69 -6.39 0.73
C GLN A 138 10.79 -5.49 1.96
N LEU A 139 10.58 -4.18 1.79
CA LEU A 139 10.57 -3.24 2.91
C LEU A 139 9.43 -3.55 3.90
N VAL A 140 8.21 -3.75 3.39
CA VAL A 140 7.02 -4.03 4.20
C VAL A 140 7.10 -5.38 4.92
N LEU A 141 7.68 -6.42 4.30
CA LEU A 141 7.91 -7.71 4.94
C LEU A 141 9.14 -7.74 5.86
N GLY A 142 10.03 -6.76 5.71
CA GLY A 142 11.23 -6.59 6.52
C GLY A 142 10.99 -5.68 7.72
N GLU A 143 11.92 -4.75 7.93
CA GLU A 143 11.96 -3.91 9.14
C GLU A 143 11.04 -2.69 9.09
N LEU A 144 10.48 -2.34 7.93
CA LEU A 144 9.70 -1.11 7.77
C LEU A 144 8.55 -1.00 8.78
N PRO A 145 7.72 -2.03 9.04
CA PRO A 145 6.63 -1.90 10.02
C PRO A 145 7.13 -1.55 11.44
N ALA A 146 8.23 -2.15 11.89
CA ALA A 146 8.82 -1.87 13.19
C ALA A 146 9.41 -0.46 13.26
N THR A 147 10.09 -0.03 12.19
CA THR A 147 10.64 1.33 12.08
C THR A 147 9.54 2.39 12.07
N ILE A 148 8.45 2.17 11.32
CA ILE A 148 7.31 3.09 11.30
C ILE A 148 6.62 3.12 12.66
N ALA A 149 6.42 1.98 13.33
CA ALA A 149 5.86 1.94 14.68
C ALA A 149 6.70 2.77 15.67
N THR A 150 8.03 2.72 15.53
CA THR A 150 8.94 3.53 16.35
C THR A 150 8.78 5.03 16.07
N ILE A 151 8.72 5.44 14.80
CA ILE A 151 8.51 6.84 14.40
C ILE A 151 7.14 7.36 14.85
N VAL A 152 6.09 6.53 14.80
CA VAL A 152 4.76 6.92 15.27
C VAL A 152 4.71 7.05 16.80
N ALA A 153 5.42 6.17 17.52
CA ALA A 153 5.51 6.23 18.98
C ALA A 153 6.26 7.48 19.46
N ASP A 154 7.32 7.88 18.75
CA ASP A 154 8.08 9.10 19.05
C ASP A 154 8.41 9.89 17.76
N PRO A 155 7.44 10.69 17.25
CA PRO A 155 7.64 11.45 16.03
C PRO A 155 8.64 12.58 16.27
N HIS A 156 9.39 12.97 15.24
CA HIS A 156 10.29 14.10 15.33
C HIS A 156 9.52 15.37 15.71
N ARG A 157 9.99 16.08 16.74
CA ARG A 157 9.38 17.31 17.23
C ARG A 157 10.34 18.46 17.06
N VAL A 158 9.82 19.58 16.58
CA VAL A 158 10.57 20.84 16.53
C VAL A 158 9.77 21.89 17.28
N PHE A 159 10.48 22.64 18.12
CA PHE A 159 9.94 23.84 18.74
C PHE A 159 9.97 24.98 17.72
N ARG A 160 8.80 25.49 17.34
CA ARG A 160 8.68 26.67 16.48
C ARG A 160 8.08 27.83 17.26
N ILE A 161 8.65 29.01 17.02
CA ILE A 161 8.08 30.26 17.51
C ILE A 161 7.23 30.83 16.38
N GLU A 162 5.92 30.77 16.55
CA GLU A 162 4.96 31.33 15.61
C GLU A 162 4.29 32.55 16.22
N ARG A 163 3.85 33.50 15.40
CA ARG A 163 3.11 34.66 15.89
C ARG A 163 1.62 34.38 15.86
N GLU A 164 0.96 34.57 16.98
CA GLU A 164 -0.48 34.35 17.14
C GLU A 164 -1.13 35.63 17.66
N ARG A 165 -2.30 35.98 17.11
CA ARG A 165 -3.12 37.05 17.68
C ARG A 165 -3.86 36.51 18.91
N VAL A 166 -3.55 37.08 20.06
CA VAL A 166 -4.17 36.71 21.33
C VAL A 166 -4.86 37.92 21.94
N PRO A 167 -5.95 37.74 22.71
CA PRO A 167 -6.54 38.80 23.51
C PRO A 167 -5.50 39.43 24.44
N LEU A 168 -5.48 40.76 24.53
CA LEU A 168 -4.48 41.48 25.34
C LEU A 168 -4.43 40.99 26.80
N GLY A 169 -5.58 40.62 27.37
CA GLY A 169 -5.67 40.12 28.75
C GLY A 169 -5.00 38.75 28.99
N LEU A 170 -4.67 38.01 27.93
CA LEU A 170 -3.99 36.71 28.01
C LEU A 170 -2.48 36.82 27.71
N VAL A 171 -1.98 38.02 27.44
CA VAL A 171 -0.58 38.25 27.10
C VAL A 171 0.25 38.28 28.37
N GLN A 172 1.22 37.37 28.48
CA GLN A 172 2.18 37.36 29.57
C GLN A 172 3.47 38.09 29.22
N HIS A 173 3.89 38.04 27.95
CA HIS A 173 5.12 38.64 27.46
C HIS A 173 4.89 39.27 26.08
N ALA A 174 5.44 40.48 25.87
CA ALA A 174 5.43 41.17 24.58
C ALA A 174 6.88 41.40 24.13
N ASP A 175 7.20 41.02 22.89
CA ASP A 175 8.51 41.26 22.31
C ASP A 175 8.64 42.69 21.75
N ALA A 176 9.87 43.10 21.45
CA ALA A 176 10.16 44.43 20.91
C ALA A 176 9.35 44.75 19.63
N ARG A 177 9.08 43.73 18.80
CA ARG A 177 8.27 43.87 17.58
C ARG A 177 6.80 44.16 17.90
N THR A 178 6.22 43.47 18.88
CA THR A 178 4.86 43.71 19.36
C THR A 178 4.75 45.13 19.90
N ILE A 179 5.70 45.55 20.73
CA ILE A 179 5.74 46.91 21.30
C ILE A 179 5.86 47.96 20.18
N GLY A 180 6.75 47.72 19.21
CA GLY A 180 6.91 48.61 18.04
C GLY A 180 5.62 48.74 17.21
N ARG A 181 4.91 47.63 16.97
CA ARG A 181 3.62 47.65 16.26
C ARG A 181 2.55 48.42 17.02
N LEU A 182 2.50 48.26 18.34
CA LEU A 182 1.58 49.00 19.21
C LEU A 182 1.88 50.50 19.19
N ALA A 183 3.16 50.87 19.30
CA ALA A 183 3.60 52.27 19.23
C ALA A 183 3.30 52.89 17.86
N ALA A 184 3.41 52.12 16.78
CA ALA A 184 3.07 52.54 15.42
C ALA A 184 1.56 52.60 15.13
N GLY A 185 0.70 52.20 16.08
CA GLY A 185 -0.76 52.18 15.89
C GLY A 185 -1.24 51.14 14.87
N ALA A 186 -0.45 50.10 14.61
CA ALA A 186 -0.74 49.08 13.60
C ALA A 186 -1.81 48.05 14.04
N GLU A 187 -2.24 48.10 15.31
CA GLU A 187 -3.26 47.21 15.86
C GLU A 187 -4.59 47.97 16.04
N PRO A 188 -5.74 47.32 15.80
CA PRO A 188 -7.05 47.94 16.00
C PRO A 188 -7.27 48.25 17.48
N MET A 189 -7.36 49.54 17.79
CA MET A 189 -7.50 50.05 19.15
C MET A 189 -8.98 50.14 19.54
N VAL A 190 -9.31 49.62 20.70
CA VAL A 190 -10.63 49.72 21.32
C VAL A 190 -10.53 50.65 22.52
N ARG A 191 -11.55 51.50 22.70
CA ARG A 191 -11.61 52.38 23.88
C ARG A 191 -11.74 51.53 25.13
N ALA A 192 -10.88 51.75 26.11
CA ALA A 192 -10.90 51.07 27.40
C ALA A 192 -11.26 52.10 28.49
N PRO A 193 -12.53 52.55 28.55
CA PRO A 193 -12.93 53.58 29.50
C PRO A 193 -12.72 53.08 30.93
N ARG A 194 -12.08 53.91 31.76
CA ARG A 194 -11.76 53.64 33.18
C ARG A 194 -10.69 52.56 33.42
N SER A 195 -9.94 52.14 32.41
CA SER A 195 -8.75 51.30 32.64
C SER A 195 -7.66 52.08 33.38
N THR A 196 -7.19 51.56 34.50
CA THR A 196 -6.07 52.10 35.29
C THR A 196 -4.73 51.46 34.93
N VAL A 197 -4.72 50.55 33.95
CA VAL A 197 -3.50 49.85 33.54
C VAL A 197 -2.54 50.84 32.89
N ALA A 198 -1.26 50.81 33.29
CA ALA A 198 -0.23 51.74 32.81
C ALA A 198 -0.15 51.81 31.28
N LEU A 199 -0.34 50.67 30.59
CA LEU A 199 -0.39 50.61 29.14
C LEU A 199 -1.57 51.40 28.55
N ALA A 200 -2.76 51.34 29.15
CA ALA A 200 -3.92 52.11 28.70
C ALA A 200 -3.70 53.61 28.88
N LEU A 201 -3.05 54.01 29.99
CA LEU A 201 -2.67 55.41 30.23
C LEU A 201 -1.66 55.90 29.19
N ALA A 202 -0.63 55.10 28.90
CA ALA A 202 0.36 55.40 27.86
C ALA A 202 -0.28 55.52 26.47
N LEU A 203 -1.32 54.73 26.19
CA LEU A 203 -2.09 54.73 24.94
C LEU A 203 -3.36 55.62 25.00
N ARG A 204 -3.39 56.62 25.89
CA ARG A 204 -4.47 57.63 25.99
C ARG A 204 -5.88 57.03 26.13
N GLY A 205 -6.02 56.02 26.97
CA GLY A 205 -7.29 55.34 27.27
C GLY A 205 -7.76 54.34 26.22
N HIS A 206 -6.89 53.94 25.30
CA HIS A 206 -7.16 52.94 24.28
C HIS A 206 -6.28 51.70 24.48
N LEU A 207 -6.81 50.53 24.19
CA LEU A 207 -6.08 49.27 24.22
C LEU A 207 -6.44 48.44 22.98
N PRO A 208 -5.47 47.72 22.40
CA PRO A 208 -5.77 46.76 21.35
C PRO A 208 -6.66 45.64 21.91
N ALA A 209 -7.67 45.21 21.15
CA ALA A 209 -8.48 44.04 21.53
C ALA A 209 -7.64 42.76 21.52
N THR A 210 -6.77 42.64 20.52
CA THR A 210 -5.83 41.53 20.34
C THR A 210 -4.46 42.06 19.98
N VAL A 211 -3.42 41.36 20.39
CA VAL A 211 -2.04 41.66 19.98
C VAL A 211 -1.39 40.43 19.38
N ASP A 212 -0.57 40.67 18.39
CA ASP A 212 0.23 39.65 17.71
C ASP A 212 1.50 39.38 18.51
N VAL A 213 1.63 38.21 19.16
CA VAL A 213 2.77 37.88 20.04
C VAL A 213 3.45 36.57 19.62
N PRO A 214 4.76 36.41 19.86
CA PRO A 214 5.43 35.15 19.63
C PRO A 214 4.96 34.11 20.64
N ARG A 215 4.56 32.94 20.16
CA ARG A 215 4.18 31.78 20.96
C ARG A 215 4.99 30.57 20.51
N GLY A 216 5.69 29.98 21.47
CA GLY A 216 6.36 28.70 21.27
C GLY A 216 5.33 27.59 21.16
N ARG A 217 5.38 26.83 20.07
CA ARG A 217 4.59 25.62 19.87
C ARG A 217 5.51 24.47 19.48
N ASN A 218 5.29 23.33 20.13
CA ASN A 218 5.85 22.08 19.65
C ASN A 218 5.01 21.62 18.46
N THR A 219 5.68 21.38 17.33
CA THR A 219 5.05 20.83 16.14
C THR A 219 5.72 19.53 15.74
N VAL A 220 4.92 18.62 15.19
CA VAL A 220 5.38 17.41 14.50
C VAL A 220 5.42 17.63 12.98
N ASP A 221 5.08 18.83 12.48
CA ASP A 221 5.24 19.18 11.07
C ASP A 221 6.71 19.52 10.76
N THR A 222 7.51 18.46 10.67
CA THR A 222 8.92 18.52 10.31
C THR A 222 9.13 18.04 8.88
N ALA A 223 10.32 18.27 8.31
CA ALA A 223 10.63 17.77 6.97
C ALA A 223 10.70 16.23 6.97
N GLU A 224 11.22 15.65 8.04
CA GLU A 224 11.39 14.21 8.27
C GLU A 224 10.02 13.52 8.37
N ASN A 225 9.10 14.05 9.19
CA ASN A 225 7.77 13.45 9.32
C ASN A 225 6.96 13.58 8.01
N ARG A 226 7.08 14.70 7.29
CA ARG A 226 6.47 14.85 5.97
C ARG A 226 7.07 13.92 4.93
N PHE A 227 8.38 13.68 4.99
CA PHE A 227 9.07 12.71 4.13
C PHE A 227 8.54 11.29 4.40
N VAL A 228 8.42 10.88 5.67
CA VAL A 228 7.87 9.57 6.03
C VAL A 228 6.45 9.41 5.50
N LEU A 229 5.58 10.41 5.67
CA LEU A 229 4.23 10.38 5.11
C LEU A 229 4.23 10.26 3.59
N ALA A 230 5.00 11.11 2.89
CA ALA A 230 5.09 11.07 1.43
C ALA A 230 5.63 9.72 0.91
N PHE A 231 6.60 9.14 1.62
CA PHE A 231 7.15 7.83 1.29
C PHE A 231 6.11 6.71 1.44
N LEU A 232 5.33 6.72 2.53
CA LEU A 232 4.26 5.73 2.73
C LEU A 232 3.13 5.90 1.69
N ASP A 233 2.81 7.13 1.31
CA ASP A 233 1.86 7.42 0.23
C ASP A 233 2.36 6.85 -1.11
N GLU A 234 3.66 6.99 -1.41
CA GLU A 234 4.26 6.44 -2.63
C GLU A 234 4.24 4.91 -2.65
N LEU A 235 4.55 4.24 -1.54
CA LEU A 235 4.40 2.78 -1.43
C LEU A 235 2.95 2.33 -1.67
N THR A 236 2.00 3.11 -1.15
CA THR A 236 0.56 2.84 -1.34
C THR A 236 0.14 3.05 -2.80
N ASP A 237 0.65 4.08 -3.48
CA ASP A 237 0.40 4.31 -4.90
C ASP A 237 0.96 3.16 -5.76
N VAL A 238 2.22 2.77 -5.52
CA VAL A 238 2.87 1.66 -6.24
C VAL A 238 2.05 0.38 -6.10
N THR A 239 1.67 -0.02 -4.88
CA THR A 239 0.87 -1.23 -4.67
C THR A 239 -0.51 -1.15 -5.33
N THR A 240 -1.13 0.04 -5.34
CA THR A 240 -2.44 0.26 -5.99
C THR A 240 -2.34 0.16 -7.51
N ARG A 241 -1.32 0.76 -8.11
CA ARG A 241 -1.06 0.72 -9.55
C ARG A 241 -0.73 -0.68 -10.03
N VAL A 242 0.06 -1.43 -9.26
CA VAL A 242 0.39 -2.82 -9.55
C VAL A 242 -0.87 -3.69 -9.47
N ALA A 243 -1.72 -3.48 -8.46
CA ALA A 243 -3.00 -4.19 -8.37
C ALA A 243 -3.90 -3.91 -9.58
N ALA A 244 -3.96 -2.66 -10.05
CA ALA A 244 -4.71 -2.28 -11.24
C ALA A 244 -4.13 -2.93 -12.51
N LEU A 245 -2.80 -2.90 -12.68
CA LEU A 245 -2.12 -3.55 -13.80
C LEU A 245 -2.36 -5.06 -13.80
N ALA A 246 -2.29 -5.69 -12.63
CA ALA A 246 -2.55 -7.11 -12.44
C ALA A 246 -4.01 -7.48 -12.73
N ALA A 247 -4.96 -6.61 -12.35
CA ALA A 247 -6.38 -6.78 -12.67
C ALA A 247 -6.64 -6.78 -14.19
N ASN A 248 -5.93 -5.93 -14.94
CA ASN A 248 -6.03 -5.86 -16.40
C ASN A 248 -5.35 -7.05 -17.11
N LYS A 249 -4.39 -7.70 -16.44
CA LYS A 249 -3.61 -8.83 -16.98
C LYS A 249 -3.94 -10.18 -16.30
N ARG A 250 -5.13 -10.31 -15.70
CA ARG A 250 -5.67 -11.47 -14.96
C ARG A 250 -5.61 -12.82 -15.67
N SER A 251 -5.25 -12.80 -16.95
CA SER A 251 -5.05 -13.99 -17.76
C SER A 251 -3.75 -14.74 -17.33
N ASN A 252 -2.72 -14.06 -16.84
CA ASN A 252 -1.47 -14.72 -16.43
C ASN A 252 -1.44 -15.09 -14.93
N VAL A 253 -1.08 -16.35 -14.62
CA VAL A 253 -0.87 -16.88 -13.26
C VAL A 253 0.05 -16.00 -12.41
N PHE A 254 1.06 -15.40 -13.03
CA PHE A 254 1.94 -14.43 -12.38
C PHE A 254 1.15 -13.25 -11.81
N TRP A 255 0.27 -12.63 -12.59
CA TRP A 255 -0.51 -11.47 -12.17
C TRP A 255 -1.55 -11.83 -11.10
N THR A 256 -2.13 -13.02 -11.15
CA THR A 256 -3.04 -13.53 -10.11
C THR A 256 -2.32 -13.68 -8.76
N ARG A 257 -1.07 -14.15 -8.76
CA ARG A 257 -0.24 -14.21 -7.54
C ARG A 257 0.16 -12.82 -7.04
N VAL A 258 0.47 -11.89 -7.94
CA VAL A 258 0.74 -10.48 -7.58
C VAL A 258 -0.47 -9.84 -6.89
N VAL A 259 -1.69 -10.04 -7.39
CA VAL A 259 -2.93 -9.56 -6.73
C VAL A 259 -3.08 -10.13 -5.31
N THR A 260 -2.79 -11.43 -5.16
CA THR A 260 -2.88 -12.11 -3.86
C THR A 260 -1.83 -11.55 -2.89
N SER A 261 -0.60 -11.33 -3.37
CA SER A 261 0.50 -10.73 -2.60
C SER A 261 0.16 -9.32 -2.15
N VAL A 262 -0.34 -8.45 -3.04
CA VAL A 262 -0.78 -7.08 -2.68
C VAL A 262 -1.87 -7.10 -1.60
N SER A 263 -2.81 -8.05 -1.70
CA SER A 263 -3.91 -8.20 -0.74
C SER A 263 -3.40 -8.62 0.65
N SER A 264 -2.42 -9.53 0.69
CA SER A 264 -1.77 -9.95 1.93
C SER A 264 -0.97 -8.81 2.59
N SER A 265 -0.25 -8.01 1.80
CA SER A 265 0.51 -6.85 2.31
C SER A 265 -0.40 -5.77 2.91
N ARG A 266 -1.56 -5.51 2.30
CA ARG A 266 -2.54 -4.55 2.82
C ARG A 266 -3.14 -4.99 4.16
N ASN A 267 -3.41 -6.28 4.31
CA ASN A 267 -3.94 -6.85 5.54
C ASN A 267 -2.89 -6.90 6.67
N ALA A 268 -1.61 -6.96 6.33
CA ALA A 268 -0.51 -6.85 7.31
C ALA A 268 -0.34 -5.40 7.81
N SER A 269 -0.61 -4.40 6.97
CA SER A 269 -0.50 -2.98 7.33
C SER A 269 -1.67 -2.44 8.17
N THR A 270 -2.76 -3.20 8.34
CA THR A 270 -3.96 -2.80 9.11
C THR A 270 -4.04 -3.44 10.50
N LYS A 271 -3.04 -4.25 10.88
CA LYS A 271 -2.86 -4.79 12.22
C LYS A 271 -1.73 -4.08 12.94
#